data_AF-A0A8T4ZWZ0-F1
#
_entry.id   AF-A0A8T4ZWZ0-F1
#
_cell.length_a   1.000
_cell.length_b   1.000
_cell.length_c   1.000
_cell.angle_alpha   90.00
_cell.angle_beta   90.00
_cell.angle_gamma   90.00
#
_symmetry.space_group_name_H-M   'P 1'
#
loop_
_entity.id
_entity.type
_entity.pdbx_description
1 polymer ?
#
loop_
_entity_poly.entity_id
_entity_poly.type
_entity_poly.pdbx_seq_one_letter_code
_entity_poly.pdbx_strand_id
1 'polypeptide(L)'
;MAYITDSKSGVANATLYYRIDNQEVVRLKMNRTGNLYFAEIPPKRYNSAVTYVVRAVTRLETKACSKEYTYIVGDFHPLVITYIERVPANPTTTKPL
;
A
#
# COMPACT_ATOMS: atom_id res chain seq x y z
N MET A 1 -0.54 3.83 -4.83
CA MET A 1 -1.24 3.83 -6.14
C MET A 1 -0.23 4.09 -7.23
N ALA A 2 -0.35 3.42 -8.39
CA ALA A 2 0.48 3.67 -9.56
C ALA A 2 -0.39 4.20 -10.71
N TYR A 3 0.07 5.23 -11.42
CA TYR A 3 -0.64 5.86 -12.53
C TYR A 3 0.22 5.85 -13.81
N ILE A 4 -0.41 5.52 -14.94
CA ILE A 4 0.16 5.65 -16.29
C ILE A 4 -0.66 6.72 -17.02
N THR A 5 0.02 7.70 -17.62
CA THR A 5 -0.62 8.75 -18.43
C THR A 5 -0.36 8.46 -19.92
N ASP A 6 -1.40 8.08 -20.66
CA ASP A 6 -1.34 7.87 -22.12
C ASP A 6 -1.99 9.06 -22.84
N SER A 7 -1.19 9.82 -23.59
CA SER A 7 -1.66 11.00 -24.33
C SER A 7 -2.35 10.67 -25.66
N LYS A 8 -2.36 9.41 -26.13
CA LYS A 8 -2.98 9.01 -27.42
C LYS A 8 -3.79 7.70 -27.40
N SER A 9 -4.05 7.10 -26.23
CA SER A 9 -4.79 5.84 -26.03
C SER A 9 -4.16 4.57 -26.66
N GLY A 10 -2.90 4.67 -27.07
CA GLY A 10 -2.14 3.60 -27.72
C GLY A 10 -1.97 2.35 -26.85
N VAL A 11 -2.13 2.46 -25.53
CA VAL A 11 -2.08 1.33 -24.60
C VAL A 11 -3.37 0.49 -24.66
N ALA A 12 -3.22 -0.78 -25.01
CA ALA A 12 -4.28 -1.79 -25.07
C ALA A 12 -4.52 -2.46 -23.70
N ASN A 13 -3.45 -2.77 -22.96
CA ASN A 13 -3.53 -3.33 -21.63
C ASN A 13 -2.35 -2.92 -20.76
N ALA A 14 -2.53 -3.00 -19.45
CA ALA A 14 -1.46 -2.83 -18.48
C ALA A 14 -1.55 -3.92 -17.40
N THR A 15 -0.38 -4.39 -16.96
CA THR A 15 -0.25 -5.43 -15.93
C THR A 15 0.74 -4.95 -14.88
N LEU A 16 0.32 -5.00 -13.62
CA LEU A 16 1.16 -4.78 -12.46
C LEU A 16 1.81 -6.11 -12.08
N TYR A 17 3.13 -6.12 -11.92
CA TYR A 17 3.88 -7.23 -11.39
C TYR A 17 4.45 -6.78 -10.05
N TYR A 18 4.19 -7.53 -8.99
CA TYR A 18 4.73 -7.20 -7.67
C TYR A 18 5.18 -8.45 -6.93
N ARG A 19 6.12 -8.29 -6.01
CA ARG A 19 6.55 -9.32 -5.07
C ARG A 19 6.61 -8.73 -3.66
N ILE A 20 6.48 -9.61 -2.68
CA ILE A 20 6.60 -9.29 -1.27
C ILE A 20 7.91 -9.87 -0.78
N ASP A 21 8.81 -9.05 -0.26
CA ASP A 21 10.15 -9.45 0.15
C ASP A 21 10.83 -10.28 -0.95
N ASN A 22 11.28 -11.50 -0.64
CA ASN A 22 11.88 -12.44 -1.59
C ASN A 22 10.91 -13.54 -2.07
N GLN A 23 9.61 -13.28 -2.01
CA GLN A 23 8.58 -14.21 -2.50
C GLN A 23 8.44 -14.15 -4.04
N GLU A 24 7.64 -15.08 -4.57
CA GLU A 24 7.31 -15.15 -5.99
C GLU A 24 6.57 -13.89 -6.48
N VAL A 25 6.79 -13.56 -7.75
CA VAL A 25 6.14 -12.43 -8.42
C VAL A 25 4.68 -12.76 -8.71
N VAL A 26 3.78 -11.92 -8.21
CA VAL A 26 2.35 -11.93 -8.49
C VAL A 26 2.03 -10.98 -9.64
N ARG A 27 1.09 -11.40 -10.50
CA ARG A 27 0.61 -10.63 -11.66
C ARG A 27 -0.82 -10.16 -11.43
N LEU A 28 -1.06 -8.86 -11.59
CA LEU A 28 -2.38 -8.25 -11.54
C LEU A 28 -2.68 -7.51 -12.83
N LYS A 29 -3.78 -7.90 -13.49
CA LYS A 29 -4.32 -7.11 -14.60
C LYS A 29 -4.84 -5.78 -14.05
N MET A 30 -4.46 -4.68 -14.68
CA MET A 30 -4.93 -3.36 -14.28
C MET A 30 -6.32 -3.09 -14.86
N ASN A 31 -7.18 -2.47 -14.05
CA ASN A 31 -8.45 -1.91 -14.49
C ASN A 31 -8.21 -0.59 -15.23
N ARG A 32 -9.19 -0.18 -16.04
CA ARG A 32 -9.11 1.04 -16.83
C ARG A 32 -10.37 1.89 -16.69
N THR A 33 -10.18 3.17 -16.42
CA THR A 33 -11.24 4.18 -16.45
C THR A 33 -10.77 5.35 -17.32
N GLY A 34 -11.38 5.53 -18.50
CA GLY A 34 -10.92 6.53 -19.48
C GLY A 34 -9.50 6.21 -19.97
N ASN A 35 -8.54 7.08 -19.67
CA ASN A 35 -7.12 6.90 -20.02
C ASN A 35 -6.25 6.47 -18.83
N LEU A 36 -6.86 6.21 -17.66
CA LEU A 36 -6.15 5.81 -16.45
C LEU A 36 -6.20 4.30 -16.28
N TYR A 37 -5.04 3.68 -16.13
CA TYR A 37 -4.89 2.30 -15.68
C TYR A 37 -4.55 2.26 -14.20
N PHE A 38 -5.23 1.41 -13.42
CA PHE A 38 -5.00 1.27 -11.98
C PHE A 38 -5.16 -0.18 -11.51
N ALA A 39 -4.43 -0.53 -10.45
CA ALA A 39 -4.58 -1.79 -9.72
C ALA A 39 -4.27 -1.55 -8.24
N GLU A 40 -4.84 -2.37 -7.38
CA GLU A 40 -4.62 -2.36 -5.95
C GLU A 40 -3.89 -3.63 -5.53
N ILE A 41 -2.77 -3.48 -4.83
CA ILE A 41 -2.09 -4.61 -4.19
C ILE A 41 -2.85 -4.88 -2.89
N PRO A 42 -3.39 -6.10 -2.67
CA PRO A 42 -4.15 -6.41 -1.46
C PRO A 42 -3.33 -6.13 -0.19
N PRO A 43 -3.98 -5.82 0.96
CA PRO A 43 -3.29 -5.57 2.22
C PRO A 43 -2.23 -6.62 2.54
N LYS A 44 -1.07 -6.16 3.00
CA LYS A 44 0.09 -6.98 3.35
C LYS A 44 0.46 -6.77 4.81
N ARG A 45 1.30 -7.67 5.31
CA ARG A 45 1.77 -7.60 6.69
C ARG A 45 2.59 -6.33 6.90
N TYR A 46 2.49 -5.78 8.10
CA TYR A 46 3.33 -4.68 8.55
C TYR A 46 4.80 -5.01 8.32
N ASN A 47 5.57 -4.02 7.90
CA ASN A 47 7.01 -4.09 7.66
C ASN A 47 7.44 -5.04 6.51
N SER A 48 6.50 -5.51 5.68
CA SER A 48 6.84 -6.20 4.43
C SER A 48 7.29 -5.20 3.36
N ALA A 49 8.33 -5.55 2.61
CA ALA A 49 8.77 -4.80 1.44
C ALA A 49 7.98 -5.23 0.20
N VAL A 50 7.32 -4.28 -0.45
CA VAL A 50 6.60 -4.51 -1.70
C VAL A 50 7.42 -3.92 -2.84
N THR A 51 7.88 -4.77 -3.74
CA THR A 51 8.60 -4.36 -4.95
C THR A 51 7.72 -4.59 -6.17
N TYR A 52 7.59 -3.60 -7.05
CA TYR A 52 6.69 -3.67 -8.20
C TYR A 52 7.19 -2.97 -9.46
N VAL A 53 6.72 -3.47 -10.61
CA VAL A 53 6.87 -2.87 -11.95
C VAL A 53 5.54 -2.90 -12.69
N VAL A 54 5.35 -1.95 -13.60
CA VAL A 54 4.17 -1.88 -14.46
C VAL A 54 4.58 -2.10 -15.90
N ARG A 55 3.90 -3.02 -16.58
CA ARG A 55 4.09 -3.29 -18.01
C ARG A 55 2.85 -2.88 -18.77
N ALA A 56 3.02 -2.02 -19.76
CA ALA A 56 2.00 -1.63 -20.71
C ALA A 56 2.23 -2.32 -22.06
N VAL A 57 1.16 -2.76 -22.71
CA VAL A 57 1.19 -3.27 -24.08
C VAL A 57 0.33 -2.35 -24.94
N THR A 58 0.87 -1.90 -26.05
CA THR A 58 0.14 -1.08 -27.02
C THR A 58 -0.75 -1.94 -27.92
N ARG A 59 -1.67 -1.33 -28.67
CA ARG A 59 -2.50 -2.03 -29.67
C ARG A 59 -1.68 -2.65 -30.82
N LEU A 60 -0.42 -2.24 -30.96
CA LEU A 60 0.55 -2.77 -31.93
C LEU A 60 1.49 -3.80 -31.28
N GLU A 61 1.09 -4.40 -30.15
CA GLU A 61 1.84 -5.41 -29.39
C GLU A 61 3.24 -4.96 -28.91
N THR A 62 3.51 -3.65 -28.96
CA THR A 62 4.74 -3.08 -28.42
C THR A 62 4.64 -2.99 -26.91
N LYS A 63 5.68 -3.44 -26.20
CA LYS A 63 5.72 -3.47 -24.73
C LYS A 63 6.59 -2.34 -24.19
N ALA A 64 6.11 -1.69 -23.14
CA ALA A 64 6.87 -0.75 -22.33
C ALA A 64 6.81 -1.18 -20.87
N CYS A 65 7.92 -1.07 -20.15
CA CYS A 65 8.03 -1.38 -18.72
C CYS A 65 8.44 -0.13 -17.95
N SER A 66 7.89 0.05 -16.76
CA SER A 66 8.36 1.05 -15.81
C SER A 66 9.71 0.64 -15.20
N LYS A 67 10.32 1.58 -14.47
CA LYS A 67 11.34 1.23 -13.47
C LYS A 67 10.73 0.36 -12.36
N GLU A 68 11.58 -0.30 -11.61
CA GLU A 68 11.22 -0.96 -10.36
C GLU A 68 11.04 0.07 -9.25
N TYR A 69 9.98 -0.10 -8.47
CA TYR A 69 9.66 0.72 -7.32
C TYR A 69 9.48 -0.18 -6.10
N THR A 70 9.85 0.33 -4.93
CA THR A 70 9.71 -0.40 -3.66
C THR A 70 9.11 0.51 -2.58
N TYR A 71 8.21 -0.04 -1.77
CA TYR A 71 7.72 0.61 -0.55
C TYR A 71 7.63 -0.39 0.61
N ILE A 72 7.69 0.12 1.84
CA ILE A 72 7.46 -0.66 3.06
C ILE A 72 6.03 -0.46 3.53
N VAL A 73 5.36 -1.55 3.91
CA VAL A 73 3.99 -1.51 4.43
C VAL A 73 4.01 -0.91 5.83
N GLY A 74 3.41 0.28 5.99
CA GLY A 74 3.29 0.99 7.26
C GLY A 74 2.24 0.40 8.19
N ASP A 75 2.26 0.84 9.45
CA ASP A 75 1.21 0.57 10.42
C ASP A 75 0.16 1.68 10.34
N PHE A 76 -1.09 1.30 10.09
CA PHE A 76 -2.23 2.19 10.06
C PHE A 76 -3.23 1.88 11.19
N HIS A 77 -2.85 1.03 12.16
CA HIS A 77 -3.69 0.77 13.33
C HIS A 77 -3.40 1.81 14.40
N PRO A 78 -4.31 2.77 14.65
CA PRO A 78 -4.17 3.62 15.82
C PRO A 78 -4.31 2.77 17.09
N LEU A 79 -3.39 2.94 18.03
CA LEU A 79 -3.54 2.40 19.38
C LEU A 79 -4.80 3.01 20.02
N VAL A 80 -5.76 2.17 20.40
CA VAL A 80 -6.90 2.59 21.22
C VAL A 80 -6.50 2.46 22.69
N ILE A 81 -6.36 3.59 23.40
CA ILE A 81 -6.23 3.57 24.86
C ILE A 81 -7.62 3.22 25.42
N THR A 82 -7.81 1.96 25.81
CA THR A 82 -9.11 1.46 26.28
C THR A 82 -9.36 1.73 27.76
N TYR A 83 -8.31 2.00 28.55
CA TYR A 83 -8.47 2.22 29.99
C TYR A 83 -7.37 3.12 30.56
N ILE A 84 -7.78 4.11 31.35
CA ILE A 84 -6.90 4.89 32.21
C ILE A 84 -7.42 4.66 33.63
N GLU A 85 -6.71 3.88 34.43
CA GLU A 85 -6.97 3.81 35.87
C GLU A 85 -6.25 4.98 36.55
N ARG A 86 -7.00 5.82 37.28
CA ARG A 86 -6.43 6.74 38.26
C ARG A 86 -7.09 6.47 39.59
N VAL A 87 -6.38 5.80 40.49
CA VAL A 87 -6.78 5.70 41.89
C VAL A 87 -5.95 6.70 42.68
N PRO A 88 -6.53 7.78 43.21
CA PRO A 88 -5.85 8.62 44.18
C PRO A 88 -5.54 7.81 45.44
N ALA A 89 -4.37 8.01 46.05
CA ALA A 89 -4.13 7.50 47.40
C ALA A 89 -5.13 8.16 48.37
N ASN A 90 -5.77 7.37 49.23
CA ASN A 90 -6.64 7.89 50.29
C ASN A 90 -5.86 8.90 51.13
N PRO A 91 -6.37 10.12 51.36
CA PRO A 91 -5.68 11.10 52.18
C PRO A 91 -5.65 10.63 53.64
N THR A 92 -4.46 10.35 54.16
CA THR A 92 -4.26 10.12 55.60
C THR A 92 -4.46 11.43 56.34
N THR A 93 -5.56 11.55 57.08
CA THR A 93 -5.83 12.74 57.90
C THR A 93 -5.18 12.56 59.26
N THR A 94 -3.90 12.86 59.39
CA THR A 94 -3.29 13.10 60.72
C THR A 94 -3.27 14.59 60.98
N LYS A 95 -4.30 15.10 61.64
CA LYS A 95 -4.29 16.44 62.25
C LYS A 95 -3.74 16.29 63.67
N PRO A 96 -2.60 16.92 64.05
CA PRO A 96 -2.17 16.94 65.44
C PRO A 96 -3.14 17.81 66.28
N LEU A 97 -3.36 17.39 67.53
CA LEU A 97 -4.14 18.11 68.55
C LEU A 97 -3.56 19.48 68.88
#